data_AF-A0A3D3IYK9-F1
#
_entry.id   AF-A0A3D3IYK9-F1
#
_cell.length_a   1.000
_cell.length_b   1.000
_cell.length_c   1.000
_cell.angle_alpha   90.00
_cell.angle_beta   90.00
_cell.angle_gamma   90.00
#
_symmetry.space_group_name_H-M   'P 1'
#
loop_
_entity.id
_entity.type
_entity.pdbx_description
1 polymer ?
#
loop_
_entity_poly.entity_id
_entity_poly.type
_entity_poly.pdbx_seq_one_letter_code
_entity_poly.pdbx_strand_id
1 'polypeptide(L)'
;MNRNNIKDMTKGNVFKLLIGFSIPMLIGNLFQQVYNLVDSIVVGKYVGADALAAVGATGSLNFLFFSLCIGLTGGIGIVISQHFGAGDDVNVRRTVFNSIYIIAATGIIMSLLGIL
;
A
#
# COMPACT_ATOMS: atom_id res chain seq x y z
N MET A 1 15.54 -7.79 -22.84
CA MET A 1 15.49 -7.26 -21.46
C MET A 1 16.30 -8.18 -20.58
N ASN A 2 17.45 -7.73 -20.07
CA ASN A 2 18.43 -8.58 -19.37
C ASN A 2 17.82 -9.17 -18.08
N ARG A 3 17.68 -10.51 -18.02
CA ARG A 3 17.06 -11.28 -16.93
C ARG A 3 17.85 -11.27 -15.60
N ASN A 4 18.98 -10.58 -15.50
CA ASN A 4 19.89 -10.65 -14.35
C ASN A 4 19.50 -9.81 -13.12
N ASN A 5 18.41 -9.02 -13.16
CA ASN A 5 17.96 -8.19 -12.04
C ASN A 5 16.62 -8.63 -11.41
N ILE A 6 16.01 -9.71 -11.91
CA ILE A 6 14.78 -10.26 -11.32
C ILE A 6 15.21 -11.44 -10.45
N LYS A 7 15.20 -11.26 -9.13
CA LYS A 7 15.35 -12.37 -8.17
C LYS A 7 14.15 -13.30 -8.36
N ASP A 8 14.35 -14.33 -9.16
CA ASP A 8 13.37 -15.36 -9.43
C ASP A 8 13.06 -16.10 -8.13
N MET A 9 11.95 -15.75 -7.48
CA MET A 9 11.55 -16.33 -6.19
C MET A 9 11.11 -17.79 -6.31
N THR A 10 11.11 -18.35 -7.54
CA THR A 10 10.82 -19.75 -7.83
C THR A 10 12.06 -20.64 -7.91
N LYS A 11 13.28 -20.08 -7.91
CA LYS A 11 14.53 -20.86 -7.94
C LYS A 11 15.48 -20.49 -6.80
N GLY A 12 15.64 -21.40 -5.85
CA GLY A 12 16.61 -21.29 -4.76
C GLY A 12 16.03 -21.67 -3.40
N ASN A 13 16.80 -21.42 -2.33
CA ASN A 13 16.39 -21.74 -0.96
C ASN A 13 15.41 -20.67 -0.45
N VAL A 14 14.11 -20.94 -0.58
CA VAL A 14 12.96 -20.06 -0.27
C VAL A 14 13.15 -19.33 1.06
N PHE A 15 13.70 -20.01 2.07
CA PHE A 15 13.89 -19.47 3.42
C PHE A 15 14.80 -18.23 3.47
N LYS A 16 15.92 -18.24 2.72
CA LYS A 16 16.89 -17.12 2.72
C LYS A 16 16.34 -15.92 1.93
N LEU A 17 15.55 -16.18 0.90
CA LEU A 17 14.92 -15.14 0.08
C LEU A 17 13.75 -14.48 0.83
N LEU A 18 12.96 -15.28 1.53
CA LEU A 18 11.85 -14.82 2.35
C LEU A 18 12.35 -13.96 3.51
N ILE A 19 13.38 -14.39 4.25
CA ILE A 19 14.00 -13.55 5.29
C ILE A 19 14.59 -12.27 4.69
N GLY A 20 15.28 -12.35 3.55
CA GLY A 20 15.88 -11.20 2.87
C GLY A 20 14.87 -10.18 2.34
N PHE A 21 13.63 -10.59 2.05
CA PHE A 21 12.54 -9.71 1.63
C PHE A 21 11.69 -9.22 2.81
N SER A 22 11.44 -10.09 3.78
CA SER A 22 10.64 -9.75 4.98
C SER A 22 11.33 -8.75 5.88
N ILE A 23 12.66 -8.80 6.06
CA ILE A 23 13.38 -7.81 6.88
C ILE A 23 13.16 -6.36 6.39
N PRO A 24 13.44 -6.02 5.12
CA PRO A 24 13.19 -4.66 4.63
C PRO A 24 11.70 -4.30 4.65
N MET A 25 10.80 -5.26 4.40
CA MET A 25 9.35 -5.03 4.49
C MET A 25 8.88 -4.71 5.91
N LEU A 26 9.41 -5.42 6.92
CA LEU A 26 9.15 -5.19 8.34
C LEU A 26 9.68 -3.83 8.79
N ILE A 27 10.90 -3.48 8.37
CA ILE A 27 11.49 -2.16 8.65
C ILE A 27 10.62 -1.06 8.03
N GLY A 28 10.18 -1.22 6.77
CA GLY A 28 9.25 -0.28 6.13
C GLY A 28 7.95 -0.11 6.89
N ASN A 29 7.35 -1.22 7.35
CA ASN A 29 6.16 -1.18 8.19
C ASN A 29 6.39 -0.47 9.53
N LEU A 30 7.53 -0.72 10.18
CA LEU A 30 7.89 -0.05 11.43
C LEU A 30 8.05 1.46 11.22
N PHE A 31 8.71 1.90 10.16
CA PHE A 31 8.81 3.32 9.82
C PHE A 31 7.45 3.95 9.53
N GLN A 32 6.57 3.22 8.84
CA GLN A 32 5.19 3.67 8.60
C GLN A 32 4.41 3.84 9.92
N GLN A 33 4.57 2.92 10.87
CA GLN A 33 3.93 3.03 12.19
C GLN A 33 4.52 4.17 13.04
N VAL A 34 5.84 4.38 12.98
CA VAL A 34 6.49 5.53 13.62
C VAL A 34 5.97 6.84 13.01
N TYR A 35 5.76 6.89 11.69
CA TYR A 35 5.15 8.05 11.05
C TYR A 35 3.75 8.32 11.57
N ASN A 36 2.88 7.30 11.62
CA ASN A 36 1.53 7.42 12.17
C ASN A 36 1.54 7.90 13.64
N LEU A 37 2.48 7.41 14.45
CA LEU A 37 2.65 7.83 15.84
C LEU A 37 3.11 9.29 15.94
N VAL A 38 4.11 9.68 15.15
CA VAL A 38 4.63 11.06 15.13
C VAL A 38 3.57 12.03 14.63
N ASP A 39 2.82 11.69 13.58
CA ASP A 39 1.70 12.50 13.08
C ASP A 39 0.66 12.74 14.19
N SER A 40 0.25 11.68 14.89
CA SER A 40 -0.69 11.80 16.02
C SER A 40 -0.14 12.65 17.16
N ILE A 41 1.14 12.50 17.52
CA ILE A 41 1.79 13.30 18.57
C ILE A 41 1.92 14.76 18.15
N VAL A 42 2.32 15.02 16.91
CA VAL A 42 2.48 16.38 16.36
C VAL A 42 1.13 17.08 16.33
N VAL A 43 0.07 16.43 15.84
CA VAL A 43 -1.28 17.00 15.87
C VAL A 43 -1.75 17.26 17.30
N GLY A 44 -1.55 16.31 18.21
CA GLY A 44 -1.95 16.48 19.61
C GLY A 44 -1.17 17.57 20.35
N LYS A 45 0.10 17.79 20.01
CA LYS A 45 0.98 18.75 20.69
C LYS A 45 1.00 20.14 20.04
N TYR A 46 0.85 20.25 18.72
CA TYR A 46 0.87 21.54 18.00
C TYR A 46 -0.52 22.12 17.72
N VAL A 47 -1.57 21.31 17.64
CA VAL A 47 -2.93 21.77 17.30
C VAL A 47 -3.88 21.72 18.51
N GLY A 48 -3.53 20.97 19.57
CA GLY A 48 -4.21 20.94 20.87
C GLY A 48 -5.12 19.73 21.10
N ALA A 49 -5.63 19.57 22.32
CA ALA A 49 -6.46 18.42 22.72
C ALA A 49 -7.75 18.29 21.89
N ASP A 50 -8.35 19.41 21.45
CA ASP A 50 -9.50 19.42 20.56
C ASP A 50 -9.18 18.88 19.16
N ALA A 51 -8.00 19.17 18.63
CA ALA A 51 -7.57 18.63 17.34
C ALA A 51 -7.20 17.14 17.43
N LEU A 52 -6.64 16.69 18.56
CA LEU A 52 -6.42 15.27 18.79
C LEU A 52 -7.74 14.50 18.94
N ALA A 53 -8.73 15.09 19.64
CA ALA A 53 -10.07 14.55 19.74
C ALA A 53 -10.79 14.52 18.38
N ALA A 54 -10.60 15.56 17.55
CA ALA A 54 -11.11 15.60 16.17
C ALA A 54 -10.43 14.57 15.27
N VAL A 55 -9.11 14.33 15.39
CA VAL A 55 -8.40 13.25 14.69
C VAL A 55 -8.84 11.88 15.19
N GLY A 56 -9.14 11.71 16.48
CA GLY A 56 -9.75 10.51 17.02
C GLY A 56 -11.16 10.26 16.46
N ALA A 57 -11.99 11.30 16.37
CA ALA A 57 -13.35 11.24 15.83
C ALA A 57 -13.36 10.97 14.31
N THR A 58 -12.43 11.58 13.57
CA THR A 58 -12.20 11.30 12.14
C THR A 58 -11.40 10.03 11.91
N GLY A 59 -10.86 9.39 12.96
CA GLY A 59 -10.08 8.15 12.87
C GLY A 59 -10.86 7.00 12.24
N SER A 60 -12.15 6.86 12.56
CA SER A 60 -13.03 5.86 11.95
C SER A 60 -13.25 6.10 10.46
N LEU A 61 -13.37 7.36 10.05
CA LEU A 61 -13.51 7.74 8.65
C LEU A 61 -12.19 7.52 7.89
N ASN A 62 -11.08 7.93 8.49
CA ASN A 62 -9.75 7.73 7.93
C ASN A 62 -9.44 6.23 7.77
N PHE A 63 -9.84 5.40 8.75
CA PHE A 63 -9.72 3.94 8.67
C PHE A 63 -10.57 3.36 7.53
N LEU A 64 -11.79 3.88 7.30
CA LEU A 64 -12.62 3.46 6.18
C LEU A 64 -11.91 3.75 4.84
N PHE A 65 -11.38 4.96 4.67
CA PHE A 65 -10.62 5.33 3.46
C PHE A 65 -9.37 4.48 3.30
N PHE A 66 -8.59 4.31 4.36
CA PHE A 66 -7.35 3.53 4.33
C PHE A 66 -7.61 2.05 4.04
N SER A 67 -8.66 1.45 4.62
CA SER A 67 -9.01 0.05 4.40
C SER A 67 -9.49 -0.22 2.98
N LEU A 68 -10.26 0.71 2.39
CA LEU A 68 -10.63 0.63 0.98
C LEU A 68 -9.43 0.76 0.04
N CYS A 69 -8.53 1.72 0.30
CA CYS A 69 -7.31 1.88 -0.48
C CYS A 69 -6.40 0.65 -0.40
N ILE A 70 -6.20 0.10 0.79
CA ILE A 70 -5.45 -1.15 1.00
C ILE A 70 -6.13 -2.32 0.28
N GLY A 71 -7.45 -2.45 0.39
CA GLY A 71 -8.20 -3.53 -0.27
C GLY A 71 -8.08 -3.49 -1.79
N LEU A 72 -8.24 -2.31 -2.39
CA LEU A 72 -8.14 -2.11 -3.83
C LEU A 72 -6.71 -2.35 -4.34
N THR A 73 -5.71 -1.80 -3.65
CA THR A 73 -4.30 -1.97 -4.01
C THR A 73 -3.84 -3.41 -3.83
N GLY A 74 -4.30 -4.07 -2.76
CA GLY A 74 -4.04 -5.48 -2.50
C GLY A 74 -4.66 -6.39 -3.56
N GLY A 75 -5.92 -6.17 -3.94
CA GLY A 75 -6.59 -6.94 -4.98
C GLY A 75 -5.89 -6.84 -6.34
N ILE A 76 -5.52 -5.62 -6.73
CA ILE A 76 -4.72 -5.36 -7.94
C ILE A 76 -3.35 -6.06 -7.85
N GLY A 77 -2.68 -5.97 -6.71
CA GLY A 77 -1.38 -6.60 -6.47
C GLY A 77 -1.42 -8.13 -6.62
N ILE A 78 -2.51 -8.78 -6.19
CA ILE A 78 -2.72 -10.22 -6.36
C ILE A 78 -2.82 -10.58 -7.85
N VAL A 79 -3.64 -9.85 -8.63
CA VAL A 79 -3.81 -10.08 -10.07
C VAL A 79 -2.49 -9.88 -10.82
N ILE A 80 -1.73 -8.83 -10.49
CA ILE A 80 -0.40 -8.58 -11.05
C ILE A 80 0.55 -9.73 -10.70
N SER A 81 0.53 -10.20 -9.46
CA SER A 81 1.38 -11.31 -8.99
C SER A 81 1.06 -12.62 -9.71
N GLN A 82 -0.22 -12.88 -10.00
CA GLN A 82 -0.64 -14.05 -10.79
C GLN A 82 -0.15 -13.99 -12.24
N HIS A 83 -0.30 -12.84 -12.91
CA HIS A 83 0.22 -12.67 -14.28
C HIS A 83 1.75 -12.73 -14.34
N PHE A 84 2.43 -12.18 -13.33
CA PHE A 84 3.88 -12.23 -13.23
C PHE A 84 4.37 -13.66 -12.98
N GLY A 85 3.71 -14.41 -12.10
CA GLY A 85 4.01 -15.82 -11.85
C GLY A 85 3.74 -16.73 -13.05
N ALA A 86 2.80 -16.36 -13.93
CA ALA A 86 2.53 -17.08 -15.18
C ALA A 86 3.55 -16.78 -16.31
N GLY A 87 4.50 -15.86 -16.10
CA GLY A 87 5.53 -15.50 -17.09
C GLY A 87 5.00 -14.65 -18.25
N ASP A 88 3.82 -14.03 -18.11
CA ASP A 88 3.19 -13.23 -19.15
C ASP A 88 3.45 -11.73 -18.93
N ASP A 89 4.66 -11.29 -19.29
CA ASP A 89 5.13 -9.90 -19.14
C ASP A 89 4.22 -8.88 -19.88
N VAL A 90 3.53 -9.31 -20.95
CA VAL A 90 2.63 -8.46 -21.74
C VAL A 90 1.36 -8.17 -20.95
N ASN A 91 0.76 -9.21 -20.36
CA ASN A 91 -0.41 -9.04 -19.52
C ASN A 91 -0.09 -8.36 -18.18
N VAL A 92 1.10 -8.57 -17.60
CA VAL A 92 1.56 -7.78 -16.44
C VAL A 92 1.54 -6.28 -16.76
N ARG A 93 2.11 -5.88 -17.90
CA ARG A 93 2.18 -4.47 -18.29
C ARG A 93 0.78 -3.89 -18.53
N ARG A 94 -0.12 -4.63 -19.20
CA ARG A 94 -1.52 -4.22 -19.39
C ARG A 94 -2.28 -4.07 -18.07
N THR A 95 -2.11 -5.01 -17.15
CA THR A 95 -2.75 -4.98 -15.83
C THR A 95 -2.26 -3.81 -14.99
N VAL A 96 -0.96 -3.47 -15.06
CA VAL A 96 -0.41 -2.28 -14.40
C VAL A 96 -0.97 -0.98 -14.99
N PHE A 97 -1.14 -0.89 -16.31
CA PHE A 97 -1.77 0.30 -16.91
C PHE A 97 -3.25 0.40 -16.50
N ASN A 98 -4.00 -0.70 -16.57
CA ASN A 98 -5.41 -0.72 -16.15
C ASN A 98 -5.57 -0.43 -14.66
N SER A 99 -4.65 -0.90 -13.81
CA SER A 99 -4.71 -0.62 -12.39
C SER A 99 -4.52 0.85 -12.07
N ILE A 100 -3.67 1.57 -12.80
CA ILE A 100 -3.53 3.03 -12.65
C ILE A 100 -4.86 3.74 -12.94
N TYR A 101 -5.58 3.34 -13.99
CA TYR A 101 -6.91 3.91 -14.28
C TYR A 101 -7.93 3.60 -13.20
N ILE A 102 -7.95 2.37 -12.69
CA ILE A 102 -8.86 1.95 -11.61
C ILE A 102 -8.54 2.71 -10.32
N ILE A 103 -7.27 2.79 -9.93
CA ILE A 103 -6.81 3.52 -8.74
C ILE A 103 -7.13 5.01 -8.88
N ALA A 104 -6.90 5.62 -10.04
CA ALA A 104 -7.21 7.03 -10.28
C ALA A 104 -8.72 7.29 -10.21
N ALA A 105 -9.54 6.44 -10.84
CA ALA A 105 -10.99 6.55 -10.79
C ALA A 105 -11.53 6.39 -9.36
N THR A 106 -11.09 5.36 -8.63
CA THR A 106 -11.51 5.16 -7.24
C THR A 106 -10.99 6.27 -6.33
N GLY A 107 -9.78 6.79 -6.57
CA GLY A 107 -9.23 7.93 -5.84
C GLY A 107 -10.06 9.20 -6.03
N ILE A 108 -10.51 9.49 -7.25
CA ILE A 108 -11.40 10.64 -7.53
C ILE A 108 -12.74 10.46 -6.82
N ILE A 109 -13.34 9.26 -6.89
CA ILE A 109 -14.61 8.96 -6.21
C ILE A 109 -14.47 9.14 -4.70
N MET A 110 -13.38 8.63 -4.12
CA MET A 110 -13.09 8.79 -2.68
C MET A 110 -12.87 10.25 -2.28
N SER A 111 -12.14 11.02 -3.07
CA SER A 111 -11.89 12.44 -2.81
C SER A 111 -13.20 13.23 -2.82
N LEU A 112 -14.07 12.98 -3.79
CA LEU A 112 -15.39 13.61 -3.87
C LEU A 112 -16.28 13.22 -2.68
N LEU A 113 -16.27 11.96 -2.25
CA LEU A 113 -17.01 11.49 -1.08
C LEU A 113 -16.46 12.02 0.25
N GLY A 114 -15.16 12.29 0.35
CA GLY A 114 -14.54 12.82 1.56
C GLY A 114 -14.66 14.35 1.70
N ILE A 115 -14.92 15.06 0.61
CA ILE A 115 -15.19 16.51 0.60
C ILE A 115 -16.68 16.81 0.93
N LEU A 116 -17.58 15.87 0.64
CA LEU A 116 -19.03 15.98 0.92
C LEU A 116 -19.35 15.70 2.40
#